data_AF-A0A7I7NRU8-F1
#
_entry.id   AF-A0A7I7NRU8-F1
#
_cell.length_a   1.000
_cell.length_b   1.000
_cell.length_c   1.000
_cell.angle_alpha   90.00
_cell.angle_beta   90.00
_cell.angle_gamma   90.00
#
_symmetry.space_group_name_H-M   'P 1'
#
loop_
_entity.id
_entity.type
_entity.pdbx_description
1 polymer ?
#
loop_
_entity_poly.entity_id
_entity_poly.type
_entity_poly.pdbx_seq_one_letter_code
_entity_poly.pdbx_strand_id
1 'polypeptide(L)'
;MKTHLCELMHPAPNPAVRDRRGFHFAAYVASTGVLVAIAAFASWMWLIAATMLSDDCHGDDVRDICTKESQHWAATLPLVALASMVVAAFGPAVLVAVFRWRAAWVWVGLPLAIAAYFAGPFLANWARSAGIL
;
A
#
# COMPACT_ATOMS: atom_id res chain seq x y z
N MET A 1 39.18 6.43 37.37
CA MET A 1 39.06 7.80 36.81
C MET A 1 39.08 7.75 35.27
N LYS A 2 38.12 7.06 34.63
CA LYS A 2 38.10 6.82 33.17
C LYS A 2 36.71 6.66 32.55
N THR A 3 35.64 6.93 33.30
CA THR A 3 34.24 6.62 32.91
C THR A 3 33.43 7.82 32.45
N HIS A 4 33.92 9.05 32.61
CA HIS A 4 33.17 10.27 32.24
C HIS A 4 33.49 10.84 30.85
N LEU A 5 34.37 10.20 30.07
CA LEU A 5 34.80 10.72 28.76
C LEU A 5 34.05 10.11 27.57
N CYS A 6 33.27 9.04 27.76
CA CYS A 6 32.50 8.42 26.67
C CYS A 6 31.14 9.09 26.41
N GLU A 7 30.57 9.83 27.35
CA GLU A 7 29.26 10.50 27.16
C GLU A 7 29.35 11.80 26.34
N LEU A 8 30.54 12.35 26.12
CA LEU A 8 30.73 13.60 25.38
C LEU A 8 30.87 13.43 23.86
N MET A 9 30.87 12.19 23.35
CA MET A 9 31.18 11.92 21.93
C MET A 9 29.96 11.67 21.04
N HIS A 10 28.75 11.70 21.60
CA HIS A 10 27.52 11.78 20.83
C HIS A 10 26.78 13.07 21.18
N PRO A 11 27.01 14.17 20.42
CA PRO A 11 26.17 15.35 20.57
C PRO A 11 24.72 14.91 20.40
N ALA A 12 23.89 15.23 21.40
CA ALA A 12 22.46 15.02 21.32
C ALA A 12 21.96 15.63 20.00
N PRO A 13 21.14 14.90 19.21
CA PRO A 13 20.72 15.37 17.91
C PRO A 13 20.02 16.72 18.06
N ASN A 14 20.48 17.71 17.28
CA ASN A 14 19.95 19.07 17.29
C ASN A 14 18.41 19.04 17.27
N PRO A 15 17.71 19.72 18.20
CA PRO A 15 16.26 19.65 18.32
C PRO A 15 15.56 20.06 17.02
N ALA A 16 16.10 21.06 16.31
CA ALA A 16 15.60 21.48 15.00
C ALA A 16 15.63 20.36 13.92
N VAL A 17 16.61 19.45 13.96
CA VAL A 17 16.69 18.31 13.03
C VAL A 17 15.68 17.22 13.40
N ARG A 18 15.42 17.04 14.70
CA ARG A 18 14.42 16.11 15.21
C ARG A 18 13.00 16.56 14.85
N ASP A 19 12.70 17.85 15.02
CA ASP A 19 11.40 18.43 14.66
C ASP A 19 11.13 18.31 13.15
N ARG A 20 12.13 18.60 12.32
CA ARG A 20 12.01 18.47 10.86
C ARG A 20 11.76 17.02 10.42
N ARG A 21 12.45 16.06 11.05
CA ARG A 21 12.25 14.62 10.79
C ARG A 21 10.85 14.17 11.22
N GLY A 22 10.40 14.60 12.39
CA GLY A 22 9.05 14.31 12.89
C GLY A 22 7.96 14.84 11.95
N PHE A 23 8.12 16.06 11.45
CA PHE A 23 7.20 16.65 10.47
C PHE A 23 7.09 15.82 9.19
N HIS A 24 8.20 15.34 8.61
CA HIS A 24 8.16 14.51 7.40
C HIS A 24 7.41 13.20 7.61
N PHE A 25 7.59 12.52 8.75
CA PHE A 25 6.85 11.30 9.05
C PHE A 25 5.37 11.58 9.32
N ALA A 26 5.04 12.63 10.08
CA ALA A 26 3.65 13.00 10.34
C ALA A 26 2.90 13.37 9.06
N ALA A 27 3.51 14.20 8.20
CA ALA A 27 2.95 14.56 6.91
C ALA A 27 2.80 13.32 6.00
N TYR A 28 3.81 12.43 5.99
CA TYR A 28 3.74 11.19 5.22
C TYR A 28 2.61 10.26 5.67
N VAL A 29 2.44 10.07 6.98
CA VAL A 29 1.36 9.26 7.55
C VAL A 29 -0.01 9.87 7.23
N ALA A 30 -0.14 11.20 7.31
CA ALA A 30 -1.38 11.88 6.93
C ALA A 30 -1.68 11.69 5.43
N SER A 31 -0.70 11.90 4.55
CA SER A 31 -0.87 11.74 3.10
C SER A 31 -1.18 10.30 2.71
N THR A 32 -0.45 9.33 3.27
CA THR A 32 -0.71 7.90 3.01
C THR A 32 -2.05 7.45 3.59
N GLY A 33 -2.47 7.97 4.75
CA GLY A 33 -3.79 7.71 5.30
C GLY A 33 -4.92 8.19 4.39
N VAL A 34 -4.81 9.41 3.84
CA VAL A 34 -5.78 9.93 2.86
C VAL A 34 -5.81 9.05 1.60
N LEU A 35 -4.63 8.68 1.07
CA LEU A 35 -4.54 7.82 -0.11
C LEU A 35 -5.16 6.43 0.13
N VAL A 36 -4.88 5.80 1.27
CA VAL A 36 -5.46 4.50 1.65
C VAL A 36 -6.98 4.62 1.81
N ALA A 37 -7.49 5.71 2.38
CA ALA A 37 -8.93 5.93 2.49
C ALA A 37 -9.61 6.04 1.12
N ILE A 38 -9.03 6.79 0.18
CA ILE A 38 -9.52 6.90 -1.20
C ILE A 38 -9.48 5.54 -1.89
N ALA A 39 -8.38 4.80 -1.76
CA ALA A 39 -8.23 3.48 -2.35
C ALA A 39 -9.21 2.47 -1.75
N ALA A 40 -9.46 2.51 -0.44
CA ALA A 40 -10.43 1.67 0.23
C ALA A 40 -11.85 1.97 -0.27
N PHE A 41 -12.19 3.25 -0.45
CA PHE A 41 -13.45 3.65 -1.02
C PHE A 41 -13.61 3.18 -2.47
N ALA A 42 -12.59 3.35 -3.31
CA ALA A 42 -12.62 2.88 -4.70
C ALA A 42 -12.73 1.35 -4.79
N SER A 43 -12.00 0.63 -3.95
CA SER A 43 -12.07 -0.84 -3.84
C SER A 43 -13.43 -1.31 -3.35
N TRP A 44 -14.06 -0.55 -2.45
CA TRP A 44 -15.41 -0.82 -1.99
C TRP A 44 -16.45 -0.60 -3.08
N MET A 45 -16.35 0.51 -3.83
CA MET A 45 -17.19 0.75 -5.02
C MET A 45 -17.05 -0.36 -6.06
N TRP A 46 -15.83 -0.88 -6.26
CA TRP A 46 -15.60 -2.03 -7.13
C TRP A 46 -16.31 -3.29 -6.63
N LEU A 47 -16.24 -3.59 -5.33
CA LEU A 47 -16.92 -4.75 -4.75
C LEU A 47 -18.44 -4.68 -4.96
N ILE A 48 -19.05 -3.51 -4.75
CA ILE A 48 -20.47 -3.30 -5.03
C ILE A 48 -20.78 -3.49 -6.52
N ALA A 49 -19.96 -2.96 -7.40
CA ALA A 49 -20.14 -3.15 -8.85
C ALA A 49 -20.04 -4.62 -9.24
N ALA A 50 -19.10 -5.38 -8.66
CA ALA A 50 -18.94 -6.80 -8.91
C ALA A 50 -20.14 -7.62 -8.41
N THR A 51 -20.74 -7.26 -7.28
CA THR A 51 -21.95 -7.93 -6.79
C THR A 51 -23.17 -7.61 -7.64
N MET A 52 -23.34 -6.37 -8.09
CA MET A 52 -24.44 -5.99 -8.98
C MET A 52 -24.32 -6.68 -10.35
N LEU A 53 -23.11 -6.80 -10.90
CA LEU A 53 -22.86 -7.59 -12.12
C LEU A 53 -23.18 -9.08 -11.93
N SER A 54 -23.06 -9.58 -10.69
CA SER A 54 -23.40 -10.96 -10.37
C SER A 54 -24.90 -11.20 -10.36
N ASP A 55 -25.70 -10.22 -9.94
CA ASP A 55 -27.16 -10.35 -9.90
C ASP A 55 -27.76 -10.46 -11.31
N ASP A 56 -27.12 -9.87 -12.32
CA ASP A 56 -27.50 -10.03 -13.74
C ASP A 56 -27.17 -11.42 -14.31
N CYS A 57 -26.38 -12.25 -13.60
CA CYS A 57 -26.01 -13.61 -14.01
C CYS A 57 -27.06 -14.68 -13.62
N HIS A 58 -28.30 -14.28 -13.31
CA HIS A 58 -29.37 -15.19 -12.88
C HIS A 58 -30.15 -15.89 -14.03
N GLY A 59 -29.77 -15.69 -15.29
CA GLY A 59 -30.29 -16.42 -16.46
C GLY A 59 -29.27 -17.40 -17.04
N ASP A 60 -29.71 -18.33 -17.90
CA ASP A 60 -28.89 -19.31 -18.66
C ASP A 60 -27.82 -18.69 -19.59
N ASP A 61 -27.44 -17.42 -19.39
CA ASP A 61 -26.39 -16.73 -20.13
C ASP A 61 -25.01 -17.26 -19.70
N VAL A 62 -24.50 -18.19 -20.51
CA VAL A 62 -23.17 -18.78 -20.41
C VAL A 62 -22.09 -17.79 -20.87
N ARG A 63 -22.04 -16.61 -20.26
CA ARG A 63 -20.89 -15.70 -20.41
C ARG A 63 -19.83 -16.09 -19.39
N ASP A 64 -18.56 -16.14 -19.81
CA ASP A 64 -17.42 -16.49 -18.94
C ASP A 64 -17.37 -15.65 -17.63
N ILE A 65 -17.93 -14.44 -17.64
CA ILE A 65 -18.03 -13.53 -16.49
C ILE A 65 -19.01 -14.01 -15.40
N CYS A 66 -19.91 -14.93 -15.73
CA CYS A 66 -20.92 -15.48 -14.82
C CYS A 66 -20.51 -16.80 -14.18
N THR A 67 -19.30 -17.30 -14.45
CA THR A 67 -18.80 -18.48 -13.75
C THR A 67 -18.47 -18.15 -12.29
N LYS A 68 -18.70 -19.09 -11.36
CA LYS A 68 -18.38 -18.91 -9.94
C LYS A 68 -16.91 -18.52 -9.73
N GLU A 69 -16.03 -19.07 -10.56
CA GLU A 69 -14.60 -18.82 -10.50
C GLU A 69 -14.25 -17.38 -10.92
N SER A 70 -14.85 -16.88 -12.01
CA SER A 70 -14.58 -15.52 -12.48
C SER A 70 -15.17 -14.45 -11.55
N GLN A 71 -16.34 -14.70 -10.96
CA GLN A 71 -16.92 -13.80 -9.96
C GLN A 71 -16.12 -13.75 -8.66
N HIS A 72 -15.67 -14.91 -8.16
CA HIS A 72 -14.79 -14.95 -6.99
C HIS A 72 -13.50 -14.15 -7.26
N TRP A 73 -12.91 -14.34 -8.45
CA TRP A 73 -11.71 -13.61 -8.84
C TRP A 73 -11.94 -12.09 -8.94
N ALA A 74 -13.02 -11.66 -9.58
CA ALA A 74 -13.39 -10.26 -9.70
C ALA A 74 -13.59 -9.57 -8.33
N ALA A 75 -14.10 -10.31 -7.34
CA ALA A 75 -14.23 -9.83 -5.96
C ALA A 75 -12.88 -9.78 -5.21
N THR A 76 -11.91 -10.62 -5.57
CA THR A 76 -10.57 -10.61 -4.93
C THR A 76 -9.63 -9.52 -5.45
N LEU A 77 -9.75 -9.08 -6.70
CA LEU A 77 -8.92 -8.01 -7.29
C LEU A 77 -8.84 -6.70 -6.46
N PRO A 78 -9.94 -6.13 -5.93
CA PRO A 78 -9.87 -4.94 -5.08
C PRO A 78 -9.10 -5.17 -3.77
N LEU A 79 -9.17 -6.38 -3.20
CA LEU A 79 -8.39 -6.74 -2.02
C LEU A 79 -6.89 -6.82 -2.36
N VAL A 80 -6.54 -7.39 -3.51
CA VAL A 80 -5.16 -7.43 -4.01
C VAL A 80 -4.63 -6.01 -4.24
N ALA A 81 -5.41 -5.13 -4.86
CA ALA A 81 -5.06 -3.73 -5.08
C ALA A 81 -4.78 -2.98 -3.76
N LEU A 82 -5.63 -3.18 -2.75
CA LEU A 82 -5.43 -2.58 -1.43
C LEU A 82 -4.19 -3.12 -0.73
N ALA A 83 -4.01 -4.43 -0.73
CA ALA A 83 -2.88 -5.06 -0.08
C ALA A 83 -1.55 -4.62 -0.71
N SER A 84 -1.47 -4.60 -2.05
CA SER A 84 -0.27 -4.15 -2.76
C SER A 84 0.06 -2.69 -2.46
N MET A 85 -0.95 -1.81 -2.45
CA MET A 85 -0.78 -0.41 -2.10
C MET A 85 -0.29 -0.22 -0.67
N VAL A 86 -0.88 -0.91 0.31
CA VAL A 86 -0.50 -0.82 1.72
C VAL A 86 0.95 -1.27 1.90
N VAL A 87 1.33 -2.42 1.34
CA VAL A 87 2.70 -2.93 1.42
C VAL A 87 3.70 -1.93 0.80
N ALA A 88 3.37 -1.39 -0.38
CA ALA A 88 4.20 -0.40 -1.06
C ALA A 88 4.26 0.97 -0.34
N ALA A 89 3.20 1.37 0.36
CA ALA A 89 3.17 2.60 1.13
C ALA A 89 4.00 2.50 2.42
N PHE A 90 3.92 1.37 3.13
CA PHE A 90 4.62 1.24 4.42
C PHE A 90 6.05 0.72 4.29
N GLY A 91 6.37 -0.05 3.24
CA GLY A 91 7.70 -0.62 3.02
C GLY A 91 8.84 0.42 3.07
N PRO A 92 8.78 1.50 2.27
CA PRO A 92 9.79 2.56 2.29
C PRO A 92 9.89 3.27 3.64
N ALA A 93 8.79 3.46 4.36
CA ALA A 93 8.81 4.05 5.69
C ALA A 93 9.51 3.18 6.72
N VAL A 94 9.25 1.88 6.70
CA VAL A 94 9.95 0.89 7.55
C VAL A 94 11.44 0.86 7.22
N LEU A 95 11.81 0.82 5.94
CA LEU A 95 13.22 0.84 5.52
C LEU A 95 13.93 2.11 5.98
N VAL A 96 13.34 3.29 5.79
CA VAL A 96 13.92 4.56 6.23
C VAL A 96 14.06 4.63 7.76
N ALA A 97 13.12 4.04 8.50
CA ALA A 97 13.19 3.96 9.96
C ALA A 97 14.29 3.01 10.44
N VAL A 98 14.35 1.80 9.88
CA VAL A 98 15.31 0.74 10.24
C VAL A 98 16.74 1.13 9.86
N PHE A 99 16.97 1.57 8.62
CA PHE A 99 18.30 1.93 8.12
C PHE A 99 18.70 3.38 8.47
N ARG A 100 17.84 4.12 9.18
CA ARG A 100 18.07 5.52 9.58
C ARG A 100 18.46 6.45 8.42
N TRP A 101 17.89 6.22 7.24
CA TRP A 101 18.12 7.05 6.06
C TRP A 101 17.53 8.46 6.20
N ARG A 102 17.86 9.35 5.25
CA ARG A 102 17.30 10.71 5.24
C ARG A 102 15.77 10.64 5.21
N ALA A 103 15.12 11.38 6.10
CA ALA A 103 13.67 11.38 6.24
C ALA A 103 12.91 11.87 5.01
N ALA A 104 13.57 12.46 4.01
CA ALA A 104 12.93 12.78 2.73
C ALA A 104 12.65 11.51 1.88
N TRP A 105 13.34 10.40 2.13
CA TRP A 105 13.18 9.17 1.32
C TRP A 105 11.83 8.47 1.51
N VAL A 106 11.08 8.75 2.60
CA VAL A 106 9.71 8.21 2.76
C VAL A 106 8.80 8.61 1.61
N TRP A 107 9.02 9.77 0.99
CA TRP A 107 8.20 10.25 -0.13
C TRP A 107 8.25 9.35 -1.36
N VAL A 108 9.27 8.50 -1.52
CA VAL A 108 9.32 7.49 -2.58
C VAL A 108 8.20 6.45 -2.42
N GLY A 109 7.71 6.23 -1.20
CA GLY A 109 6.59 5.31 -0.97
C GLY A 109 5.26 5.80 -1.52
N LEU A 110 5.07 7.09 -1.74
CA LEU A 110 3.83 7.64 -2.29
C LEU A 110 3.60 7.23 -3.77
N PRO A 111 4.52 7.51 -4.72
CA PRO A 111 4.37 7.04 -6.09
C PRO A 111 4.42 5.52 -6.19
N LEU A 112 5.18 4.85 -5.31
CA LEU A 112 5.23 3.38 -5.27
C LEU A 112 3.87 2.78 -4.86
N ALA A 113 3.20 3.35 -3.87
CA ALA A 113 1.88 2.93 -3.42
C ALA A 113 0.83 3.09 -4.54
N ILE A 114 0.85 4.23 -5.24
CA ILE A 114 -0.02 4.49 -6.38
C ILE A 114 0.24 3.47 -7.48
N ALA A 115 1.50 3.25 -7.86
CA ALA A 115 1.86 2.27 -8.88
C ALA A 115 1.43 0.85 -8.47
N ALA A 116 1.64 0.46 -7.22
CA ALA A 116 1.27 -0.86 -6.71
C ALA A 116 -0.24 -1.10 -6.67
N TYR A 117 -1.04 -0.05 -6.38
CA TYR A 117 -2.50 -0.14 -6.42
C TYR A 117 -3.00 -0.54 -7.81
N PHE A 118 -2.45 0.06 -8.87
CA PHE A 118 -2.83 -0.25 -10.25
C PHE A 118 -2.16 -1.52 -10.77
N ALA A 119 -0.85 -1.68 -10.57
CA ALA A 119 -0.09 -2.79 -11.12
C ALA A 119 -0.37 -4.13 -10.41
N GLY A 120 -0.74 -4.11 -9.13
CA GLY A 120 -1.01 -5.31 -8.33
C GLY A 120 -2.05 -6.24 -8.98
N PRO A 121 -3.25 -5.74 -9.31
CA PRO A 121 -4.27 -6.49 -10.05
C PRO A 121 -3.77 -7.07 -11.38
N PHE A 122 -3.02 -6.29 -12.17
CA PHE A 122 -2.46 -6.77 -13.44
C PHE A 122 -1.46 -7.91 -13.24
N LEU A 123 -0.56 -7.78 -12.27
CA LEU A 123 0.42 -8.80 -11.90
C LEU A 123 -0.25 -10.07 -11.38
N ALA A 124 -1.29 -9.93 -10.56
CA ALA A 124 -2.07 -11.06 -10.06
C ALA A 124 -2.80 -11.80 -11.19
N ASN A 125 -3.41 -11.05 -12.12
CA ASN A 125 -4.08 -11.64 -13.27
C ASN A 125 -3.09 -12.33 -14.22
N TRP A 126 -1.91 -11.75 -14.42
CA TRP A 126 -0.83 -12.38 -15.17
C TRP A 126 -0.35 -13.67 -14.50
N ALA A 127 -0.11 -13.66 -13.18
CA ALA A 127 0.33 -14.83 -12.44
C ALA A 127 -0.67 -15.99 -12.51
N ARG A 128 -1.97 -15.68 -12.38
CA ARG A 128 -3.07 -16.62 -12.59
C ARG A 128 -3.07 -17.19 -14.01
N SER A 129 -2.94 -16.34 -15.04
CA SER A 129 -2.88 -16.78 -16.45
C SER A 129 -1.64 -17.64 -16.77
N ALA A 130 -0.56 -17.46 -16.01
CA ALA A 130 0.66 -18.24 -16.10
C ALA A 130 0.61 -19.56 -15.29
N GLY A 131 -0.49 -19.82 -14.55
CA GLY A 131 -0.64 -21.02 -13.70
C GLY A 131 0.22 -21.00 -12.43
N ILE A 132 0.69 -19.82 -12.00
CA ILE A 132 1.49 -19.65 -10.77
C ILE A 132 0.58 -19.56 -9.54
N LEU A 133 -0.67 -19.12 -9.74
CA LEU A 133 -1.67 -18.78 -8.72
C LEU A 133 -3.02 -19.43 -9.06
#